data_AF-A0A3D1KQI7-F1
#
_entry.id   AF-A0A3D1KQI7-F1
#
_cell.length_a   1.000
_cell.length_b   1.000
_cell.length_c   1.000
_cell.angle_alpha   90.00
_cell.angle_beta   90.00
_cell.angle_gamma   90.00
#
_symmetry.space_group_name_H-M   'P 1'
#
loop_
_entity.id
_entity.type
_entity.pdbx_description
1 polymer ?
#
loop_
_entity_poly.entity_id
_entity_poly.type
_entity_poly.pdbx_seq_one_letter_code
_entity_poly.pdbx_strand_id
1 'polypeptide(L)'
;IREFKAGNRVGDVGYAIQSYCEKHGYGIVRELVGHGLGRSMHEDPEMPNYGHRGKGKKFMEGMVVAIEPMVNLGTHQINQLKDGWTILTKDGKPSAHFEHDVAIINGKPELLSTFSYIYEALGIVSDEEKEFRQ
;
A
#
# COMPACT_ATOMS: atom_id res chain seq x y z
N ILE A 1 2.90 -6.36 0.07
CA ILE A 1 4.06 -6.57 0.97
C ILE A 1 5.11 -7.53 0.39
N ARG A 2 4.81 -8.80 0.09
CA ARG A 2 5.82 -9.79 -0.43
C ARG A 2 6.71 -9.31 -1.60
N GLU A 3 6.20 -8.44 -2.46
CA GLU A 3 6.94 -7.90 -3.61
C GLU A 3 7.86 -6.72 -3.24
N PHE A 4 7.80 -6.19 -2.02
CA PHE A 4 8.72 -5.16 -1.52
C PHE A 4 9.97 -5.82 -0.93
N LYS A 5 10.89 -6.21 -1.82
CA LYS A 5 12.13 -6.92 -1.49
C LYS A 5 13.28 -6.41 -2.33
N ALA A 6 14.52 -6.58 -1.86
CA ALA A 6 15.69 -6.10 -2.58
C ALA A 6 15.73 -6.69 -4.01
N GLY A 7 16.02 -5.85 -5.00
CA GLY A 7 16.06 -6.27 -6.41
C GLY A 7 14.77 -6.03 -7.19
N ASN A 8 13.61 -6.08 -6.54
CA ASN A 8 12.33 -5.68 -7.13
C ASN A 8 12.25 -4.16 -7.33
N ARG A 9 11.19 -3.71 -7.96
CA ARG A 9 10.92 -2.29 -8.25
C ARG A 9 9.52 -1.88 -7.81
N VAL A 10 9.31 -0.57 -7.69
CA VAL A 10 8.01 0.06 -7.37
C VAL A 10 6.85 -0.58 -8.14
N GLY A 11 7.00 -0.76 -9.45
CA GLY A 11 5.96 -1.32 -10.31
C GLY A 11 5.62 -2.79 -10.04
N ASP A 12 6.51 -3.57 -9.39
CA ASP A 12 6.20 -4.94 -9.00
C ASP A 12 5.18 -4.99 -7.86
N VAL A 13 5.29 -4.07 -6.89
CA VAL A 13 4.31 -3.91 -5.79
C VAL A 13 2.99 -3.39 -6.35
N GLY A 14 3.02 -2.31 -7.14
CA GLY A 14 1.82 -1.76 -7.76
C GLY A 14 1.09 -2.76 -8.66
N TYR A 15 1.82 -3.54 -9.46
CA TYR A 15 1.21 -4.60 -10.28
C TYR A 15 0.53 -5.68 -9.45
N ALA A 16 1.14 -6.10 -8.33
CA ALA A 16 0.56 -7.12 -7.46
C ALA A 16 -0.76 -6.64 -6.80
N ILE A 17 -0.79 -5.39 -6.33
CA ILE A 17 -1.98 -4.78 -5.73
C ILE A 17 -3.08 -4.64 -6.78
N GLN A 18 -2.77 -4.03 -7.93
CA GLN A 18 -3.71 -3.80 -9.02
C GLN A 18 -4.29 -5.12 -9.55
N SER A 19 -3.44 -6.09 -9.87
CA SER A 19 -3.89 -7.36 -10.45
C SER A 19 -4.81 -8.12 -9.50
N TYR A 20 -4.54 -8.06 -8.19
CA TYR A 20 -5.41 -8.68 -7.20
C TYR A 20 -6.77 -7.98 -7.13
N CYS A 21 -6.80 -6.65 -7.01
CA CYS A 21 -8.04 -5.92 -6.80
C CYS A 21 -8.93 -5.87 -8.05
N GLU A 22 -8.34 -5.60 -9.22
CA GLU A 22 -9.07 -5.54 -10.49
C GLU A 22 -9.69 -6.90 -10.86
N LYS A 23 -9.03 -8.01 -10.51
CA LYS A 23 -9.59 -9.37 -10.68
C LYS A 23 -10.86 -9.61 -9.87
N HIS A 24 -11.03 -8.91 -8.75
CA HIS A 24 -12.23 -8.97 -7.92
C HIS A 24 -13.25 -7.88 -8.26
N GLY A 25 -13.01 -7.11 -9.32
CA GLY A 25 -13.92 -6.05 -9.78
C GLY A 25 -13.81 -4.74 -9.00
N TYR A 26 -12.75 -4.55 -8.21
CA TYR A 26 -12.50 -3.33 -7.45
C TYR A 26 -11.63 -2.34 -8.22
N GLY A 27 -11.87 -1.06 -8.01
CA GLY A 27 -11.07 0.03 -8.57
C GLY A 27 -9.94 0.44 -7.64
N ILE A 28 -8.71 0.57 -8.16
CA ILE A 28 -7.56 1.08 -7.41
C ILE A 28 -7.38 2.56 -7.68
N VAL A 29 -7.48 3.40 -6.65
CA VAL A 29 -7.22 4.84 -6.73
C VAL A 29 -5.81 5.10 -7.27
N ARG A 30 -5.66 6.07 -8.17
CA ARG A 30 -4.39 6.32 -8.90
C ARG A 30 -3.75 7.65 -8.54
N GLU A 31 -4.52 8.56 -7.98
CA GLU A 31 -4.13 9.91 -7.62
C GLU A 31 -3.46 10.00 -6.25
N LEU A 32 -3.66 8.98 -5.40
CA LEU A 32 -3.10 8.86 -4.06
C LEU A 32 -2.27 7.57 -3.99
N VAL A 33 -1.06 7.69 -3.45
CA VAL A 33 -0.03 6.66 -3.52
C VAL A 33 0.72 6.63 -2.19
N GLY A 34 1.34 5.49 -1.90
CA GLY A 34 2.29 5.41 -0.81
C GLY A 34 3.56 6.19 -1.07
N HIS A 35 4.46 6.17 -0.10
CA HIS A 35 5.67 6.97 -0.14
C HIS A 35 6.81 6.32 0.64
N GLY A 36 8.04 6.78 0.41
CA GLY A 36 9.13 6.55 1.33
C GLY A 36 8.89 7.32 2.62
N LEU A 37 9.38 6.81 3.74
CA LEU A 37 9.32 7.51 5.03
C LEU A 37 10.52 7.16 5.92
N GLY A 38 10.78 8.03 6.89
CA GLY A 38 11.77 7.79 7.92
C GLY A 38 12.17 9.08 8.64
N ARG A 39 13.10 9.82 8.05
CA ARG A 39 13.49 11.14 8.61
C ARG A 39 12.49 12.23 8.27
N SER A 40 11.86 12.11 7.09
CA SER A 40 10.75 12.95 6.68
C SER A 40 9.47 12.12 6.68
N MET A 41 8.33 12.76 6.89
CA MET A 41 7.02 12.10 6.83
C MET A 41 6.77 11.51 5.43
N HIS A 42 7.04 12.30 4.39
CA HIS A 42 6.95 11.88 2.99
C HIS A 42 8.30 12.10 2.31
N GLU A 43 8.88 11.04 1.77
CA GLU A 43 10.09 11.06 0.95
C GLU A 43 9.96 10.08 -0.23
N ASP A 44 10.97 10.11 -1.12
CA ASP A 44 11.06 9.17 -2.22
C ASP A 44 11.29 7.72 -1.74
N PRO A 45 10.81 6.69 -2.46
CA PRO A 45 10.04 6.76 -3.71
C PRO A 45 8.54 6.94 -3.46
N GLU A 46 7.83 7.55 -4.40
CA GLU A 46 6.39 7.30 -4.52
C GLU A 46 6.13 5.80 -4.75
N MET A 47 5.07 5.29 -4.11
CA MET A 47 4.64 3.89 -4.15
C MET A 47 3.21 3.76 -4.68
N PRO A 48 3.00 3.87 -6.01
CA PRO A 48 1.69 3.68 -6.61
C PRO A 48 1.13 2.28 -6.37
N ASN A 49 -0.17 2.21 -6.12
CA ASN A 49 -0.93 0.97 -5.95
C ASN A 49 -1.25 0.26 -7.29
N TYR A 50 -0.71 0.78 -8.39
CA TYR A 50 -0.88 0.30 -9.75
C TYR A 50 0.45 0.32 -10.49
N GLY A 51 0.59 -0.50 -11.54
CA GLY A 51 1.84 -0.50 -12.30
C GLY A 51 2.08 -1.74 -13.14
N HIS A 52 3.31 -1.79 -13.67
CA HIS A 52 3.79 -2.89 -14.48
C HIS A 52 5.06 -3.46 -13.85
N ARG A 53 5.18 -4.80 -13.88
CA ARG A 53 6.35 -5.51 -13.39
C ARG A 53 7.65 -4.97 -14.00
N GLY A 54 8.68 -4.84 -13.18
CA GLY A 54 10.01 -4.38 -13.59
C GLY A 54 10.12 -2.89 -13.94
N LYS A 55 9.11 -2.06 -13.61
CA LYS A 55 9.15 -0.59 -13.83
C LYS A 55 9.32 0.18 -12.52
N GLY A 56 9.80 1.42 -12.62
CA GLY A 56 9.99 2.31 -11.47
C GLY A 56 11.33 2.13 -10.74
N LYS A 57 11.49 2.85 -9.63
CA LYS A 57 12.70 2.84 -8.79
C LYS A 57 12.96 1.44 -8.25
N LYS A 58 14.24 1.05 -8.19
CA LYS A 58 14.67 -0.25 -7.68
C LYS A 58 14.78 -0.20 -6.16
N PHE A 59 14.26 -1.23 -5.49
CA PHE A 59 14.35 -1.36 -4.05
C PHE A 59 15.73 -1.83 -3.60
N MET A 60 16.18 -1.27 -2.49
CA MET A 60 17.49 -1.51 -1.90
C MET A 60 17.33 -1.80 -0.41
N GLU A 61 18.32 -2.49 0.16
CA GLU A 61 18.41 -2.76 1.59
C GLU A 61 18.26 -1.49 2.43
N GLY A 62 17.53 -1.56 3.53
CA GLY A 62 17.28 -0.45 4.46
C GLY A 62 16.25 0.58 3.99
N MET A 63 15.66 0.40 2.80
CA MET A 63 14.56 1.26 2.34
C MET A 63 13.31 1.01 3.18
N VAL A 64 12.61 2.08 3.54
CA VAL A 64 11.35 2.06 4.29
C VAL A 64 10.28 2.77 3.48
N VAL A 65 9.12 2.14 3.31
CA VAL A 65 7.98 2.71 2.56
C VAL A 65 6.66 2.42 3.25
N ALA A 66 5.69 3.32 3.06
CA ALA A 66 4.28 3.10 3.31
C ALA A 66 3.68 2.38 2.10
N ILE A 67 3.05 1.23 2.33
CA ILE A 67 2.23 0.54 1.34
C ILE A 67 0.78 0.72 1.75
N GLU A 68 0.09 1.62 1.06
CA GLU A 68 -1.21 2.15 1.46
C GLU A 68 -2.26 2.08 0.32
N PRO A 69 -2.77 0.88 -0.02
CA PRO A 69 -3.80 0.74 -1.04
C PRO A 69 -5.15 1.33 -0.59
N MET A 70 -5.63 2.29 -1.39
CA MET A 70 -7.02 2.76 -1.37
C MET A 70 -7.82 2.06 -2.47
N VAL A 71 -8.80 1.26 -2.05
CA VAL A 71 -9.56 0.35 -2.91
C VAL A 71 -11.03 0.74 -2.91
N ASN A 72 -11.55 1.07 -4.09
CA ASN A 72 -12.95 1.44 -4.29
C ASN A 72 -13.78 0.23 -4.74
N LEU A 73 -15.01 0.13 -4.24
CA LEU A 73 -15.95 -0.91 -4.66
C LEU A 73 -16.35 -0.81 -6.15
N GLY A 74 -16.22 0.36 -6.77
CA GLY A 74 -16.56 0.58 -8.17
C GLY A 74 -15.41 1.18 -8.97
N THR A 75 -15.57 2.41 -9.45
CA THR A 75 -14.53 3.07 -10.26
C THR A 75 -13.27 3.38 -9.46
N HIS A 76 -12.12 3.43 -10.12
CA HIS A 76 -10.88 3.95 -9.52
C HIS A 76 -10.91 5.47 -9.32
N GLN A 77 -11.82 6.16 -9.99
CA GLN A 77 -11.86 7.62 -10.01
C GLN A 77 -12.34 8.21 -8.68
N ILE A 78 -11.76 9.34 -8.32
CA ILE A 78 -12.09 10.10 -7.12
C ILE A 78 -12.58 11.52 -7.46
N ASN A 79 -13.19 12.18 -6.48
CA ASN A 79 -13.42 13.61 -6.45
C ASN A 79 -12.80 14.17 -5.16
N GLN A 80 -12.07 15.27 -5.27
CA GLN A 80 -11.63 16.05 -4.11
C GLN A 80 -12.66 17.15 -3.82
N LEU A 81 -13.05 17.29 -2.55
CA LEU A 81 -13.97 18.34 -2.12
C LEU A 81 -13.28 19.71 -2.04
N LYS A 82 -14.10 20.75 -2.00
CA LYS A 82 -13.64 22.15 -1.93
C LYS A 82 -12.94 22.51 -0.62
N ASP A 83 -13.00 21.64 0.39
CA ASP A 83 -12.26 21.80 1.64
C ASP A 83 -10.74 21.57 1.47
N GLY A 84 -10.31 21.05 0.31
CA GLY A 84 -8.91 20.81 -0.02
C GLY A 84 -8.35 19.49 0.52
N TRP A 85 -9.16 18.68 1.20
CA TRP A 85 -8.70 17.48 1.91
C TRP A 85 -9.55 16.25 1.64
N THR A 86 -10.87 16.38 1.68
CA THR A 86 -11.75 15.22 1.64
C THR A 86 -11.78 14.62 0.25
N ILE A 87 -11.52 13.31 0.18
CA ILE A 87 -11.54 12.52 -1.05
C ILE A 87 -12.75 11.59 -1.02
N LEU A 88 -13.60 11.68 -2.04
CA LEU A 88 -14.75 10.81 -2.23
C LEU A 88 -14.56 9.95 -3.47
N THR A 89 -15.14 8.75 -3.47
CA THR A 89 -15.28 7.97 -4.69
C THR A 89 -16.18 8.72 -5.67
N LYS A 90 -15.84 8.69 -6.97
CA LYS A 90 -16.60 9.42 -7.98
C LYS A 90 -18.01 8.88 -8.20
N ASP A 91 -18.21 7.59 -7.95
CA ASP A 91 -19.51 6.90 -8.06
C ASP A 91 -20.29 6.80 -6.74
N GLY A 92 -19.76 7.38 -5.65
CA GLY A 92 -20.40 7.38 -4.33
C GLY A 92 -20.43 6.02 -3.62
N LYS A 93 -19.78 4.99 -4.16
CA LYS A 93 -19.68 3.68 -3.51
C LYS A 93 -18.62 3.67 -2.40
N PRO A 94 -18.69 2.71 -1.46
CA PRO A 94 -17.68 2.57 -0.41
C PRO A 94 -16.25 2.42 -0.95
N SER A 95 -15.30 2.91 -0.15
CA SER A 95 -13.87 2.70 -0.31
C SER A 95 -13.30 2.13 0.99
N ALA A 96 -12.22 1.37 0.88
CA ALA A 96 -11.47 0.84 2.01
C ALA A 96 -9.98 1.16 1.82
N HIS A 97 -9.29 1.40 2.94
CA HIS A 97 -7.87 1.72 2.96
C HIS A 97 -7.22 0.96 4.13
N PHE A 98 -6.08 0.32 3.85
CA PHE A 98 -5.14 -0.21 4.83
C PHE A 98 -3.74 0.29 4.52
N GLU A 99 -2.93 0.45 5.56
CA GLU A 99 -1.55 0.91 5.44
C GLU A 99 -0.64 0.10 6.37
N HIS A 100 0.55 -0.22 5.86
CA HIS A 100 1.67 -0.67 6.67
C HIS A 100 2.95 0.05 6.27
N ASP A 101 3.76 0.37 7.28
CA ASP A 101 5.15 0.76 7.12
C ASP A 101 6.01 -0.49 7.05
N VAL A 102 6.82 -0.58 6.00
CA VAL A 102 7.62 -1.78 5.71
C VAL A 102 9.05 -1.39 5.44
N ALA A 103 9.99 -2.04 6.11
CA ALA A 103 11.42 -1.95 5.86
C ALA A 103 11.91 -3.12 4.99
N ILE A 104 13.02 -2.93 4.26
CA ILE A 104 13.78 -4.04 3.68
C ILE A 104 14.94 -4.39 4.60
N ILE A 105 14.86 -5.55 5.24
CA ILE A 105 15.88 -6.11 6.14
C ILE A 105 16.30 -7.48 5.63
N ASN A 106 17.61 -7.68 5.46
CA ASN A 106 18.21 -8.88 4.86
C ASN A 106 17.60 -9.23 3.49
N GLY A 107 17.31 -8.19 2.70
CA GLY A 107 16.70 -8.29 1.38
C GLY A 107 15.21 -8.64 1.37
N LYS A 108 14.55 -8.72 2.53
CA LYS A 108 13.14 -9.13 2.68
C LYS A 108 12.30 -8.04 3.33
N PRO A 109 10.98 -8.00 3.08
CA PRO A 109 10.08 -7.08 3.78
C PRO A 109 9.97 -7.42 5.27
N GLU A 110 10.00 -6.41 6.11
CA GLU A 110 9.77 -6.48 7.55
C GLU A 110 8.78 -5.39 7.98
N LEU A 111 7.72 -5.77 8.71
CA LEU A 111 6.68 -4.86 9.16
C LEU A 111 7.14 -4.03 10.37
N LEU A 112 6.96 -2.72 10.27
CA LEU A 112 7.24 -1.77 11.36
C LEU A 112 5.98 -1.35 12.13
N SER A 113 4.79 -1.48 11.52
CA SER A 113 3.50 -1.20 12.14
C SER A 113 2.68 -2.48 12.39
N THR A 114 1.57 -2.40 13.13
CA THR A 114 0.74 -3.58 13.48
C THR A 114 -0.75 -3.27 13.61
N PHE A 115 -1.58 -4.23 13.19
CA PHE A 115 -3.02 -4.32 13.47
C PHE A 115 -3.34 -5.19 14.69
N SER A 116 -2.35 -5.80 15.35
CA SER A 116 -2.57 -6.73 16.48
C SER A 116 -3.47 -6.16 17.58
N TYR A 117 -3.29 -4.90 17.97
CA TYR A 117 -4.13 -4.23 18.97
C TYR A 117 -5.59 -4.09 18.52
N ILE A 118 -5.81 -3.86 17.22
CA ILE A 118 -7.15 -3.77 16.62
C ILE A 118 -7.79 -5.16 16.62
N TYR A 119 -7.03 -6.19 16.22
CA TYR A 119 -7.53 -7.56 16.23
C TYR A 119 -7.86 -8.06 17.63
N GLU A 120 -7.02 -7.76 18.62
CA GLU A 120 -7.28 -8.07 20.02
C GLU A 120 -8.58 -7.40 20.50
N ALA A 121 -8.75 -6.11 20.24
CA ALA A 121 -9.95 -5.37 20.62
C ALA A 121 -11.23 -5.90 19.95
N LEU A 122 -11.10 -6.47 18.74
CA LEU A 122 -12.21 -7.04 17.97
C LEU A 122 -12.40 -8.55 18.18
N GLY A 123 -11.54 -9.21 18.97
CA GLY A 123 -11.56 -10.67 19.14
C GLY A 123 -11.23 -11.45 17.86
N ILE A 124 -10.49 -10.84 16.94
CA ILE A 124 -10.07 -11.45 15.68
C ILE A 124 -8.75 -12.20 15.90
N VAL A 125 -8.68 -13.44 15.43
CA VAL A 125 -7.43 -14.22 15.39
C VAL A 125 -6.89 -14.17 13.96
N SER A 126 -5.73 -13.54 13.77
CA SER A 126 -5.03 -13.46 12.48
C SER A 126 -3.54 -13.79 12.65
N ASP A 127 -2.96 -14.38 11.61
CA ASP A 127 -1.53 -14.66 11.49
C ASP A 127 -0.86 -13.94 10.31
N GLU A 128 -1.58 -13.03 9.64
CA GLU A 128 -1.15 -12.37 8.40
C GLU A 128 0.16 -11.60 8.52
N GLU A 129 0.47 -11.06 9.70
CA GLU A 129 1.70 -10.31 9.95
C GLU A 129 2.90 -11.21 10.25
N LYS A 130 2.69 -12.48 10.63
CA LYS A 130 3.78 -13.36 11.11
C LYS A 130 4.84 -13.61 10.04
N GLU A 131 4.45 -13.65 8.76
CA GLU A 131 5.38 -13.84 7.64
C GLU A 131 6.41 -12.69 7.55
N PHE A 132 6.05 -11.51 8.04
CA PHE A 132 6.82 -10.26 7.87
C PHE A 132 7.39 -9.73 9.17
N ARG A 133 7.35 -10.52 10.25
CA ARG A 133 7.96 -10.19 11.55
C ARG A 133 9.14 -11.14 11.75
N GLN A 134 10.34 -10.62 11.57
CA GLN A 134 11.59 -11.34 11.84
C GLN A 134 11.99 -11.20 13.31
#